data_AF-A0A958JLF6-F1
#
_entry.id   AF-A0A958JLF6-F1
#
_cell.length_a   1.000
_cell.length_b   1.000
_cell.length_c   1.000
_cell.angle_alpha   90.00
_cell.angle_beta   90.00
_cell.angle_gamma   90.00
#
_symmetry.space_group_name_H-M   'P 1'
#
loop_
_entity.id
_entity.type
_entity.pdbx_description
1 polymer ?
#
loop_
_entity_poly.entity_id
_entity_poly.type
_entity_poly.pdbx_seq_one_letter_code
_entity_poly.pdbx_strand_id
1 'polypeptide(L)'
;MTEASPEIYRSKSKFPLWAKILMVLTIVIGPVLWMTYDILQGQIISCEVCMTFQGRQNCRVAQGADQQQCQQTATDNACATISSGMTESIQCSQSQPTSATFFESTN
;
A
#
# COMPACT_ATOMS: atom_id res chain seq x y z
N MET A 1 -36.13 54.12 -30.62
CA MET A 1 -35.98 52.67 -30.81
C MET A 1 -35.02 52.19 -29.73
N THR A 2 -35.60 51.59 -28.71
CA THR A 2 -34.98 50.93 -27.57
C THR A 2 -34.39 49.60 -27.99
N GLU A 3 -33.16 49.28 -27.59
CA GLU A 3 -32.78 47.89 -27.31
C GLU A 3 -31.76 47.87 -26.18
N ALA A 4 -32.14 47.15 -25.13
CA ALA A 4 -31.45 47.02 -23.87
C ALA A 4 -30.43 45.89 -23.93
N SER A 5 -29.36 46.06 -23.15
CA SER A 5 -28.35 45.06 -22.82
C SER A 5 -28.95 43.82 -22.14
N PRO A 6 -28.45 42.60 -22.38
CA PRO A 6 -28.53 41.53 -21.41
C PRO A 6 -27.23 41.50 -20.58
N GLU A 7 -27.41 41.76 -19.29
CA GLU A 7 -26.39 41.71 -18.27
C GLU A 7 -25.73 40.33 -18.17
N ILE A 8 -24.41 40.39 -18.02
CA ILE A 8 -23.52 39.32 -17.59
C ILE A 8 -24.11 38.63 -16.34
N TYR A 9 -24.44 37.35 -16.48
CA TYR A 9 -24.85 36.45 -15.41
C TYR A 9 -23.75 36.34 -14.33
N ARG A 10 -23.74 37.28 -13.38
CA ARG A 10 -22.84 37.30 -12.22
C ARG A 10 -23.45 36.45 -11.13
N SER A 11 -23.23 35.14 -11.21
CA SER A 11 -23.49 34.19 -10.12
C SER A 11 -22.67 34.59 -8.88
N LYS A 12 -23.27 35.39 -7.99
CA LYS A 12 -22.75 35.65 -6.64
C LYS A 12 -23.08 34.42 -5.80
N SER A 13 -22.17 33.47 -5.76
CA SER A 13 -22.29 32.32 -4.89
C SER A 13 -22.14 32.74 -3.43
N LYS A 14 -23.27 32.91 -2.74
CA LYS A 14 -23.32 33.01 -1.27
C LYS A 14 -23.23 31.60 -0.69
N PHE A 15 -22.12 30.90 -0.93
CA PHE A 15 -21.90 29.62 -0.28
C PHE A 15 -21.77 29.86 1.24
N PRO A 16 -22.66 29.29 2.05
CA PRO A 16 -22.64 29.52 3.48
C PRO A 16 -21.35 28.93 4.07
N LEU A 17 -20.90 29.46 5.21
CA LEU A 17 -19.61 29.10 5.80
C LEU A 17 -19.46 27.58 6.01
N TRP A 18 -20.56 26.91 6.37
CA TRP A 18 -20.61 25.45 6.51
C TRP A 18 -20.38 24.70 5.19
N ALA A 19 -20.77 25.25 4.04
CA ALA A 19 -20.50 24.65 2.74
C ALA A 19 -19.01 24.71 2.37
N LYS A 20 -18.31 25.78 2.79
CA LYS A 20 -16.85 25.86 2.65
C LYS A 20 -16.14 24.88 3.56
N ILE A 21 -16.63 24.72 4.80
CA ILE A 21 -16.08 23.74 5.75
C ILE A 21 -16.26 22.32 5.21
N LEU A 22 -17.45 21.97 4.70
CA LEU A 22 -17.70 20.66 4.10
C LEU A 22 -16.84 20.43 2.86
N MET A 23 -16.64 21.45 2.01
CA MET A 23 -15.79 21.35 0.82
C MET A 23 -14.32 21.07 1.18
N VAL A 24 -13.78 21.75 2.20
CA VAL A 24 -12.41 21.48 2.67
C VAL A 24 -12.32 20.09 3.28
N LEU A 25 -13.33 19.69 4.06
CA LEU A 25 -13.37 18.37 4.71
C LEU A 25 -13.38 17.24 3.67
N THR A 26 -14.18 17.35 2.61
CA THR A 26 -14.23 16.34 1.54
C THR A 26 -12.95 16.31 0.71
N ILE A 27 -12.31 17.46 0.47
CA ILE A 27 -11.03 17.51 -0.28
C ILE A 27 -9.89 16.85 0.52
N VAL A 28 -9.90 16.97 1.85
CA VAL A 28 -8.85 16.37 2.69
C VAL A 28 -9.14 14.90 3.01
N ILE A 29 -10.38 14.57 3.39
CA ILE A 29 -10.76 13.21 3.83
C ILE A 29 -11.06 12.29 2.63
N GLY A 30 -11.61 12.84 1.55
CA GLY A 30 -11.95 12.09 0.34
C GLY A 30 -10.79 11.26 -0.24
N PRO A 31 -9.59 11.84 -0.50
CA PRO A 31 -8.47 11.08 -1.04
C PRO A 31 -7.92 10.03 -0.06
N VAL A 32 -7.97 10.29 1.25
CA VAL A 32 -7.56 9.31 2.27
C VAL A 32 -8.47 8.08 2.22
N LEU A 33 -9.79 8.30 2.18
CA LEU A 33 -10.75 7.21 2.06
C LEU A 33 -10.59 6.46 0.73
N TRP A 34 -10.40 7.17 -0.38
CA TRP A 34 -10.18 6.57 -1.71
C TRP A 34 -8.98 5.62 -1.70
N MET A 35 -7.84 6.04 -1.16
CA MET A 35 -6.62 5.20 -1.09
C MET A 35 -6.82 3.95 -0.23
N THR A 36 -7.66 4.00 0.79
CA THR A 36 -7.93 2.84 1.65
C THR A 36 -8.84 1.79 1.02
N TYR A 37 -9.62 2.13 -0.02
CA TYR A 37 -10.48 1.16 -0.70
C TYR A 37 -9.69 0.09 -1.46
N ASP A 38 -8.54 0.46 -2.05
CA ASP A 38 -7.69 -0.48 -2.79
C ASP A 38 -7.06 -1.54 -1.86
N ILE A 39 -6.83 -1.20 -0.59
CA ILE A 39 -6.25 -2.10 0.43
C ILE A 39 -7.26 -3.19 0.83
N LEU A 40 -8.56 -2.86 0.87
CA LEU A 40 -9.62 -3.75 1.37
C LEU A 40 -10.03 -4.83 0.36
N GLN A 41 -9.75 -4.64 -0.93
CA GLN A 41 -10.05 -5.63 -1.98
C GLN A 41 -8.84 -6.46 -2.41
N GLY A 42 -7.64 -6.16 -1.90
CA GLY A 42 -6.46 -6.95 -2.18
C GLY A 42 -6.59 -8.35 -1.58
N GLN A 43 -6.60 -9.38 -2.44
CA GLN A 43 -6.45 -10.76 -1.97
C GLN A 43 -5.13 -10.87 -1.21
N ILE A 44 -5.20 -11.29 0.06
CA ILE A 44 -4.00 -11.54 0.84
C ILE A 44 -3.38 -12.83 0.32
N ILE A 45 -2.23 -12.73 -0.31
CA ILE A 45 -1.46 -13.87 -0.82
C ILE A 45 -0.54 -14.34 0.30
N SER A 46 -0.55 -15.65 0.58
CA SER A 46 0.41 -16.27 1.47
C SER A 46 1.56 -16.89 0.69
N CYS A 47 2.76 -16.80 1.23
CA CYS A 47 3.96 -17.37 0.60
C CYS A 47 4.92 -17.86 1.67
N GLU A 48 5.63 -18.93 1.36
CA GLU A 48 6.73 -19.46 2.15
C GLU A 48 8.04 -19.26 1.40
N VAL A 49 9.00 -18.62 2.04
CA VAL A 49 10.32 -18.38 1.49
C VAL A 49 11.37 -19.00 2.40
N CYS A 50 12.26 -19.80 1.81
CA CYS A 50 13.41 -20.39 2.48
C CYS A 50 14.69 -19.65 2.06
N MET A 51 15.35 -19.04 3.04
CA MET A 51 16.63 -18.37 2.86
C MET A 51 17.76 -19.21 3.43
N THR A 52 18.88 -19.25 2.70
CA THR A 52 20.12 -19.90 3.15
C THR A 52 21.25 -18.87 3.11
N PHE A 53 21.83 -18.56 4.28
CA PHE A 53 22.87 -17.55 4.41
C PHE A 53 23.92 -17.99 5.44
N GLN A 54 25.21 -17.91 5.08
CA GLN A 54 26.34 -18.26 5.97
C GLN A 54 26.23 -19.65 6.61
N GLY A 55 25.76 -20.65 5.85
CA GLY A 55 25.56 -22.02 6.34
C GLY A 55 24.35 -22.22 7.26
N ARG A 56 23.55 -21.17 7.48
CA ARG A 56 22.27 -21.23 8.22
C ARG A 56 21.12 -21.17 7.25
N GLN A 57 20.10 -22.00 7.44
CA GLN A 57 18.89 -22.02 6.63
C GLN A 57 17.67 -21.75 7.51
N ASN A 58 16.72 -20.96 7.00
CA ASN A 58 15.46 -20.71 7.69
C ASN A 58 14.33 -20.43 6.68
N CYS A 59 13.19 -21.06 6.91
CA CYS A 59 11.97 -20.88 6.14
C CYS A 59 10.96 -20.06 6.95
N ARG A 60 10.35 -19.09 6.28
CA ARG A 60 9.33 -18.21 6.86
C ARG A 60 8.15 -18.05 5.93
N VAL A 61 6.96 -18.14 6.53
CA VAL A 61 5.70 -17.83 5.88
C VAL A 61 5.37 -16.37 6.14
N ALA A 62 4.98 -15.65 5.10
CA ALA A 62 4.44 -14.29 5.21
C ALA A 62 3.16 -14.16 4.39
N GLN A 63 2.50 -13.01 4.59
CA GLN A 63 1.30 -12.59 3.89
C GLN A 63 1.56 -11.22 3.28
N GLY A 64 1.12 -11.01 2.04
CA GLY A 64 1.26 -9.73 1.33
C GLY A 64 0.04 -9.44 0.45
N ALA A 65 -0.12 -8.17 0.07
CA ALA A 65 -1.19 -7.79 -0.86
C ALA A 65 -0.94 -8.28 -2.30
N ASP A 66 0.33 -8.61 -2.60
CA ASP A 66 0.75 -9.22 -3.86
C ASP A 66 1.90 -10.21 -3.62
N GLN A 67 2.28 -10.96 -4.67
CA GLN A 67 3.36 -11.96 -4.61
C GLN A 67 4.71 -11.34 -4.25
N GLN A 68 5.01 -10.15 -4.77
CA GLN A 68 6.28 -9.47 -4.54
C GLN A 68 6.39 -9.02 -3.08
N GLN A 69 5.36 -8.37 -2.56
CA GLN A 69 5.28 -7.91 -1.19
C GLN A 69 5.33 -9.08 -0.22
N CYS A 70 4.64 -10.18 -0.53
CA CYS A 70 4.70 -11.39 0.27
C CYS A 70 6.13 -11.95 0.30
N GLN A 71 6.74 -12.16 -0.87
CA GLN A 71 8.09 -12.73 -0.98
C GLN A 71 9.12 -11.85 -0.27
N GLN A 72 9.02 -10.54 -0.41
CA GLN A 72 9.92 -9.58 0.20
C GLN A 72 9.79 -9.60 1.73
N THR A 73 8.56 -9.61 2.24
CA THR A 73 8.28 -9.73 3.68
C THR A 73 8.78 -11.06 4.26
N ALA A 74 8.56 -12.17 3.56
CA ALA A 74 9.04 -13.49 3.98
C ALA A 74 10.57 -13.56 3.98
N THR A 75 11.21 -13.02 2.95
CA THR A 75 12.68 -12.90 2.85
C THR A 75 13.24 -12.09 4.01
N ASP A 76 12.69 -10.90 4.27
CA ASP A 76 13.17 -10.02 5.33
C ASP A 76 13.04 -10.67 6.71
N ASN A 77 11.93 -11.37 6.98
CA ASN A 77 11.72 -12.11 8.22
C ASN A 77 12.69 -13.29 8.38
N ALA A 78 12.94 -14.04 7.30
CA ALA A 78 13.88 -15.15 7.30
C ALA A 78 15.31 -14.64 7.54
N CYS A 79 15.70 -13.58 6.84
CA CYS A 79 16.99 -12.93 6.96
C CYS A 79 17.21 -12.33 8.34
N ALA A 80 16.23 -11.62 8.90
CA ALA A 80 16.29 -11.10 10.26
C ALA A 80 16.53 -12.21 11.30
N THR A 81 16.03 -13.43 11.05
CA THR A 81 16.24 -14.56 11.96
C THR A 81 17.63 -15.19 11.83
N ILE A 82 18.15 -15.34 10.61
CA ILE A 82 19.45 -16.02 10.36
C ILE A 82 20.66 -15.10 10.40
N SER A 83 20.46 -13.79 10.26
CA SER A 83 21.52 -12.79 10.34
C SER A 83 21.90 -12.50 11.78
N SER A 84 23.20 -12.33 12.05
CA SER A 84 23.72 -11.94 13.37
C SER A 84 23.82 -10.42 13.56
N GLY A 85 23.30 -9.62 12.63
CA GLY A 85 23.33 -8.16 12.68
C GLY A 85 22.81 -7.50 11.40
N MET A 86 22.72 -6.17 11.41
CA MET A 86 22.11 -5.40 10.32
C MET A 86 22.85 -5.54 8.98
N THR A 87 24.18 -5.64 9.00
CA THR A 87 24.96 -5.84 7.76
C THR A 87 24.67 -7.20 7.14
N GLU A 88 24.58 -8.25 7.96
CA GLU A 88 24.24 -9.60 7.49
C GLU A 88 22.79 -9.69 7.01
N SER A 89 21.85 -8.99 7.66
CA SER A 89 20.44 -8.99 7.24
C SER A 89 20.28 -8.34 5.86
N ILE A 90 21.00 -7.25 5.59
CA ILE A 90 21.01 -6.57 4.28
C ILE A 90 21.66 -7.44 3.20
N GLN A 91 22.76 -8.13 3.50
CA GLN A 91 23.38 -9.05 2.53
C GLN A 91 22.48 -10.25 2.23
N CYS A 92 21.81 -10.79 3.26
CA CYS A 92 20.86 -11.88 3.10
C CYS A 92 19.64 -11.45 2.27
N SER A 93 19.06 -10.28 2.51
CA SER A 93 17.87 -9.84 1.75
C SER A 93 18.18 -9.53 0.28
N GLN A 94 19.44 -9.26 -0.06
CA GLN A 94 19.91 -9.12 -1.44
C GLN A 94 20.20 -10.47 -2.13
N SER A 95 20.27 -11.56 -1.38
CA SER A 95 20.50 -12.90 -1.92
C SER A 95 19.20 -13.52 -2.44
N GLN A 96 19.31 -14.42 -3.43
CA GLN A 96 18.11 -15.09 -3.96
C GLN A 96 17.64 -16.19 -3.00
N PRO A 97 16.33 -16.33 -2.79
CA PRO A 97 15.77 -17.40 -1.97
C PRO A 97 16.04 -18.76 -2.59
N THR A 98 16.28 -19.75 -1.72
CA THR A 98 16.49 -21.14 -2.14
C THR A 98 15.20 -21.77 -2.65
N SER A 99 14.07 -21.36 -2.07
CA SER A 99 12.73 -21.77 -2.50
C SER A 99 11.73 -20.67 -2.17
N ALA A 100 10.78 -20.44 -3.07
CA ALA A 100 9.65 -19.55 -2.85
C ALA A 100 8.39 -20.28 -3.35
N THR A 101 7.51 -20.63 -2.42
CA THR A 101 6.22 -21.25 -2.72
C THR A 101 5.11 -20.27 -2.38
N PHE A 102 4.13 -20.17 -3.27
CA PHE A 102 2.98 -19.29 -3.12
C PHE A 102 1.73 -20.17 -2.97
N PHE A 103 0.91 -19.83 -1.99
CA PHE A 103 -0.35 -20.52 -1.76
C PHE A 103 -1.43 -19.48 -1.48
N GLU A 104 -2.53 -19.58 -2.22
CA GLU A 104 -3.71 -18.79 -1.97
C GLU A 104 -4.29 -19.27 -0.63
N SER A 105 -4.33 -18.42 0.39
CA SER A 105 -4.97 -18.78 1.66
C SER A 105 -6.48 -18.70 1.48
N THR A 106 -7.03 -19.65 0.75
CA THR A 106 -8.47 -19.84 0.62
C THR A 106 -8.97 -20.27 2.00
N ASN A 107 -9.61 -19.35 2.73
CA ASN A 107 -10.45 -19.70 3.86
C ASN A 107 -11.74 -20.32 3.33
#